data_AF-A0A973G3F0-F1
#
_entry.id   AF-A0A973G3F0-F1
#
_cell.length_a   1.000
_cell.length_b   1.000
_cell.length_c   1.000
_cell.angle_alpha   90.00
_cell.angle_beta   90.00
_cell.angle_gamma   90.00
#
_symmetry.space_group_name_H-M   'P 1'
#
loop_
_entity.id
_entity.type
_entity.pdbx_description
1 polymer ?
#
loop_
_entity_poly.entity_id
_entity_poly.type
_entity_poly.pdbx_seq_one_letter_code
_entity_poly.pdbx_strand_id
1 'polypeptide(L)'
;MENIRIGQLITPFGPGALYTDSKGISLIIGGLDHWYKSDHQTGEIHIDEFSIFEPRLSVLLGIDRFRKPADFRLDRTNQNARIITPVLRFPTWYREVHTGRLKRVNLESMIVTSERNERWVPVRFISACKAGHLGDFPWKDWVDCNCQGNGNLYLHDAGGADLSSVWVECRTCNRRKSLAGVTWLDGEKG
;
A
#
# COMPACT_ATOMS: atom_id res chain seq x y z
N MET A 1 -2.03 -16.59 -4.33
CA MET A 1 -3.16 -15.67 -4.42
C MET A 1 -3.85 -15.69 -3.09
N GLU A 2 -3.93 -14.54 -2.43
CA GLU A 2 -4.64 -14.39 -1.16
C GLU A 2 -6.15 -14.32 -1.45
N ASN A 3 -6.96 -15.00 -0.64
CA ASN A 3 -8.41 -14.99 -0.81
C ASN A 3 -9.04 -14.02 0.19
N ILE A 4 -9.47 -12.85 -0.29
CA ILE A 4 -10.23 -11.88 0.50
C ILE A 4 -11.72 -12.10 0.26
N ARG A 5 -12.53 -12.12 1.32
CA ARG A 5 -13.99 -12.21 1.17
C ARG A 5 -14.52 -10.91 0.57
N ILE A 6 -15.48 -10.99 -0.34
CA ILE A 6 -16.07 -9.80 -0.99
C ILE A 6 -16.56 -8.76 0.01
N GLY A 7 -17.21 -9.19 1.11
CA GLY A 7 -17.65 -8.26 2.16
C GLY A 7 -16.51 -7.46 2.80
N GLN A 8 -15.31 -8.05 2.87
CA GLN A 8 -14.13 -7.35 3.38
C GLN A 8 -13.61 -6.27 2.42
N LEU A 9 -13.93 -6.34 1.12
CA LEU A 9 -13.65 -5.28 0.14
C LEU A 9 -14.64 -4.11 0.21
N ILE A 10 -15.73 -4.26 0.97
CA ILE A 10 -16.63 -3.15 1.30
C ILE A 10 -16.19 -2.54 2.63
N THR A 11 -15.97 -3.38 3.64
CA THR A 11 -15.40 -2.97 4.93
C THR A 11 -14.68 -4.14 5.60
N PRO A 12 -13.44 -3.98 6.05
CA PRO A 12 -12.69 -2.72 6.18
C PRO A 12 -11.73 -2.37 5.02
N PHE A 13 -11.58 -3.23 4.01
CA PHE A 13 -10.54 -3.12 2.97
C PHE A 13 -11.08 -2.63 1.62
N GLY A 14 -11.74 -1.48 1.64
CA GLY A 14 -12.21 -0.81 0.42
C GLY A 14 -11.07 -0.19 -0.43
N PRO A 15 -11.42 0.52 -1.51
CA PRO A 15 -10.45 1.25 -2.33
C PRO A 15 -9.55 2.17 -1.49
N GLY A 16 -8.24 2.12 -1.72
CA GLY A 16 -7.25 2.89 -0.96
C GLY A 16 -6.91 2.33 0.42
N ALA A 17 -7.60 1.28 0.89
CA ALA A 17 -7.28 0.66 2.17
C ALA A 17 -5.96 -0.11 2.13
N LEU A 18 -5.25 -0.13 3.26
CA LEU A 18 -4.11 -1.00 3.47
C LEU A 18 -4.57 -2.38 3.91
N TYR A 19 -3.95 -3.40 3.33
CA TYR A 19 -4.20 -4.81 3.61
C TYR A 19 -2.87 -5.54 3.76
N THR A 20 -2.74 -6.36 4.81
CA THR A 20 -1.57 -7.23 5.00
C THR A 20 -1.97 -8.66 4.68
N ASP A 21 -1.28 -9.28 3.72
CA ASP A 21 -1.57 -10.65 3.33
C ASP A 21 -1.05 -11.69 4.37
N SER A 22 -1.38 -12.96 4.15
CA SER A 22 -0.94 -14.07 5.01
C SER A 22 0.58 -14.23 5.11
N LYS A 23 1.35 -13.62 4.20
CA LYS A 23 2.81 -13.64 4.16
C LYS A 23 3.44 -12.40 4.81
N GLY A 24 2.63 -11.49 5.33
CA GLY A 24 3.11 -10.24 5.95
C GLY A 24 3.50 -9.16 4.94
N ILE A 25 3.06 -9.28 3.67
CA ILE A 25 3.24 -8.25 2.66
C ILE A 25 2.12 -7.23 2.81
N SER A 26 2.50 -5.95 2.91
CA SER A 26 1.57 -4.83 2.92
C SER A 26 1.21 -4.42 1.48
N LEU A 27 -0.08 -4.33 1.24
CA LEU A 27 -0.70 -4.00 -0.03
C LEU A 27 -1.67 -2.82 0.17
N ILE A 28 -1.90 -2.04 -0.88
CA ILE A 28 -2.97 -1.07 -0.97
C ILE A 28 -3.97 -1.51 -2.02
N ILE A 29 -5.26 -1.43 -1.70
CA ILE A 29 -6.34 -1.74 -2.64
C ILE A 29 -6.43 -0.63 -3.67
N GLY A 30 -6.42 -0.99 -4.95
CA GLY A 30 -6.47 -0.04 -6.07
C GLY A 30 -7.79 0.73 -6.11
N GLY A 31 -7.72 1.94 -6.68
CA GLY A 31 -8.89 2.80 -6.89
C GLY A 31 -9.92 2.18 -7.84
N LEU A 32 -11.18 2.60 -7.72
CA LEU A 32 -12.30 2.07 -8.48
C LEU A 32 -12.13 2.21 -10.01
N ASP A 33 -11.32 3.15 -10.48
CA ASP A 33 -10.98 3.33 -11.90
C ASP A 33 -10.26 2.12 -12.52
N HIS A 34 -9.69 1.26 -11.67
CA HIS A 34 -9.02 0.03 -12.07
C HIS A 34 -9.83 -1.23 -11.80
N TRP A 35 -11.00 -1.11 -11.17
CA TRP A 35 -11.87 -2.24 -10.91
C TRP A 35 -12.61 -2.67 -12.18
N TYR A 36 -13.10 -3.91 -12.18
CA TYR A 36 -13.79 -4.49 -13.33
C TYR A 36 -12.95 -4.46 -14.60
N LYS A 37 -11.65 -4.77 -14.48
CA LYS A 37 -10.73 -4.99 -15.60
C LYS A 37 -10.30 -6.45 -15.57
N SER A 38 -10.28 -7.10 -16.73
CA SER A 38 -9.73 -8.44 -16.90
C SER A 38 -8.28 -8.34 -17.34
N ASP A 39 -7.39 -9.07 -16.67
CA ASP A 39 -5.96 -9.18 -17.02
C ASP A 39 -5.74 -9.90 -18.37
N HIS A 40 -6.79 -10.52 -18.91
CA HIS A 40 -6.77 -11.27 -20.16
C HIS A 40 -7.92 -10.79 -21.08
N GLN A 41 -7.53 -10.04 -22.11
CA GLN A 41 -8.39 -9.40 -23.11
C GLN A 41 -9.07 -10.40 -24.06
N THR A 42 -10.13 -11.08 -23.64
CA THR A 42 -10.90 -11.93 -24.59
C THR A 42 -12.41 -11.72 -24.57
N GLY A 43 -12.94 -10.78 -23.80
CA GLY A 43 -14.39 -10.53 -23.75
C GLY A 43 -14.77 -9.14 -23.24
N GLU A 44 -15.95 -8.70 -23.63
CA GLU A 44 -16.58 -7.48 -23.12
C GLU A 44 -16.96 -7.65 -21.64
N ILE A 45 -16.68 -6.65 -20.81
CA ILE A 45 -17.02 -6.70 -19.39
C ILE A 45 -18.44 -6.21 -19.22
N HIS A 46 -19.33 -7.11 -18.81
CA HIS A 46 -20.74 -6.81 -18.60
C HIS A 46 -20.93 -6.14 -17.24
N ILE A 47 -20.71 -4.83 -17.19
CA ILE A 47 -20.67 -4.05 -15.95
C ILE A 47 -21.99 -4.07 -15.17
N ASP A 48 -23.12 -4.25 -15.86
CA ASP A 48 -24.45 -4.27 -15.24
C ASP A 48 -24.64 -5.42 -14.26
N GLU A 49 -23.89 -6.52 -14.41
CA GLU A 49 -23.91 -7.64 -13.45
C GLU A 49 -23.49 -7.21 -12.03
N PHE A 50 -22.65 -6.19 -11.93
CA PHE A 50 -22.19 -5.65 -10.65
C PHE A 50 -23.10 -4.56 -10.10
N SER A 51 -24.12 -4.14 -10.85
CA SER A 51 -24.99 -3.05 -10.45
C SER A 51 -25.97 -3.48 -9.37
N ILE A 52 -26.16 -2.61 -8.38
CA ILE A 52 -27.19 -2.73 -7.35
C ILE A 52 -28.05 -1.48 -7.44
N PHE A 53 -29.35 -1.69 -7.65
CA PHE A 53 -30.33 -0.62 -7.62
C PHE A 53 -30.98 -0.56 -6.24
N GLU A 54 -30.75 0.54 -5.52
CA GLU A 54 -31.36 0.81 -4.21
C GLU A 54 -32.01 2.20 -4.23
N PRO A 55 -33.32 2.31 -4.51
CA PRO A 55 -33.98 3.57 -4.81
C PRO A 55 -33.77 4.64 -3.74
N ARG A 56 -33.88 4.26 -2.46
CA ARG A 56 -33.84 5.22 -1.35
C ARG A 56 -32.45 5.84 -1.19
N LEU A 57 -31.41 5.02 -1.30
CA LEU A 57 -30.03 5.49 -1.18
C LEU A 57 -29.55 6.18 -2.44
N SER A 58 -29.97 5.72 -3.63
CA SER A 58 -29.67 6.37 -4.91
C SER A 58 -30.19 7.81 -4.93
N VAL A 59 -31.45 8.02 -4.53
CA VAL A 59 -32.04 9.37 -4.41
C VAL A 59 -31.30 10.22 -3.37
N LEU A 60 -30.98 9.64 -2.21
CA LEU A 60 -30.28 10.35 -1.14
C LEU A 60 -28.87 10.79 -1.53
N LEU A 61 -28.12 9.96 -2.26
CA LEU A 61 -26.73 10.23 -2.65
C LEU A 61 -26.60 10.91 -4.02
N GLY A 62 -27.70 11.08 -4.75
CA GLY A 62 -27.69 11.68 -6.10
C GLY A 62 -26.95 10.81 -7.13
N ILE A 63 -27.00 9.49 -6.99
CA ILE A 63 -26.36 8.54 -7.91
C ILE A 63 -27.41 7.65 -8.59
N ASP A 64 -27.12 7.19 -9.80
CA ASP A 64 -28.02 6.28 -10.54
C ASP A 64 -28.08 4.89 -9.87
N ARG A 65 -26.91 4.31 -9.60
CA ARG A 65 -26.79 2.94 -9.07
C ARG A 65 -25.52 2.74 -8.26
N PHE A 66 -25.56 1.76 -7.38
CA PHE A 66 -24.40 1.24 -6.66
C PHE A 66 -23.72 0.13 -7.46
N ARG A 67 -22.48 -0.22 -7.09
CA ARG A 67 -21.81 -1.40 -7.62
C ARG A 67 -21.21 -2.25 -6.50
N LYS A 68 -21.31 -3.57 -6.62
CA LYS A 68 -20.63 -4.53 -5.74
C LYS A 68 -19.27 -4.92 -6.31
N PRO A 69 -18.27 -5.25 -5.46
CA PRO A 69 -17.03 -5.84 -5.93
C PRO A 69 -17.29 -7.12 -6.75
N ALA A 70 -16.42 -7.38 -7.74
CA ALA A 70 -16.50 -8.59 -8.53
C ALA A 70 -16.12 -9.83 -7.70
N ASP A 71 -16.85 -10.93 -7.87
CA ASP A 71 -16.46 -12.24 -7.36
C ASP A 71 -15.49 -12.92 -8.33
N PHE A 72 -14.43 -13.53 -7.80
CA PHE A 72 -13.45 -14.21 -8.64
C PHE A 72 -13.98 -15.56 -9.11
N ARG A 73 -14.08 -15.75 -10.44
CA ARG A 73 -14.49 -17.01 -11.07
C ARG A 73 -13.34 -17.60 -11.87
N LEU A 74 -13.08 -18.90 -11.68
CA LEU A 74 -12.02 -19.63 -12.37
C LEU A 74 -12.39 -19.98 -13.81
N ASP A 75 -13.60 -20.46 -14.02
CA ASP A 75 -14.08 -20.95 -15.31
C ASP A 75 -14.44 -19.78 -16.24
N ARG A 76 -13.69 -19.70 -17.35
CA ARG A 76 -13.77 -18.64 -18.38
C ARG A 76 -15.06 -18.64 -19.19
N THR A 77 -15.86 -19.71 -19.11
CA THR A 77 -17.18 -19.73 -19.75
C THR A 77 -18.19 -18.86 -19.00
N ASN A 78 -17.93 -18.56 -17.72
CA ASN A 78 -18.75 -17.63 -16.97
C ASN A 78 -18.52 -16.19 -17.43
N GLN A 79 -19.60 -15.43 -17.49
CA GLN A 79 -19.54 -13.98 -17.65
C GLN A 79 -18.64 -13.36 -16.57
N ASN A 80 -17.85 -12.36 -16.98
CA ASN A 80 -16.98 -11.61 -16.08
C ASN A 80 -16.02 -12.50 -15.24
N ALA A 81 -15.62 -13.65 -15.77
CA ALA A 81 -14.65 -14.52 -15.13
C ALA A 81 -13.25 -13.89 -15.04
N ARG A 82 -12.44 -14.36 -14.07
CA ARG A 82 -11.06 -13.93 -13.84
C ARG A 82 -10.87 -12.43 -13.53
N ILE A 83 -11.93 -11.69 -13.22
CA ILE A 83 -11.80 -10.32 -12.71
C ILE A 83 -11.21 -10.38 -11.30
N ILE A 84 -10.12 -9.64 -11.11
CA ILE A 84 -9.44 -9.52 -9.82
C ILE A 84 -9.58 -8.09 -9.31
N THR A 85 -9.60 -7.94 -7.99
CA THR A 85 -9.49 -6.61 -7.38
C THR A 85 -8.04 -6.15 -7.50
N PRO A 86 -7.78 -4.97 -8.10
CA PRO A 86 -6.43 -4.46 -8.24
C PRO A 86 -5.83 -4.17 -6.87
N VAL A 87 -4.60 -4.60 -6.67
CA VAL A 87 -3.82 -4.33 -5.46
C VAL A 87 -2.40 -3.95 -5.86
N LEU A 88 -1.79 -3.04 -5.12
CA LEU A 88 -0.40 -2.62 -5.32
C LEU A 88 0.38 -2.82 -4.04
N ARG A 89 1.69 -3.02 -4.13
CA ARG A 89 2.54 -3.07 -2.94
C ARG A 89 2.69 -1.66 -2.38
N PHE A 90 2.37 -1.47 -1.10
CA PHE A 90 2.57 -0.18 -0.45
C PHE A 90 2.69 -0.38 1.07
N PRO A 91 3.66 0.27 1.74
CA PRO A 91 4.71 1.13 1.18
C PRO A 91 5.73 0.37 0.32
N THR A 92 6.52 1.11 -0.45
CA THR A 92 7.55 0.52 -1.33
C THR A 92 8.89 0.30 -0.63
N TRP A 93 9.05 0.81 0.59
CA TRP A 93 10.25 0.63 1.38
C TRP A 93 10.15 -0.59 2.31
N TYR A 94 11.25 -1.34 2.37
CA TYR A 94 11.42 -2.50 3.21
C TYR A 94 12.65 -2.32 4.09
N ARG A 95 12.58 -2.85 5.30
CA ARG A 95 13.68 -2.92 6.26
C ARG A 95 14.11 -4.38 6.40
N GLU A 96 15.41 -4.64 6.31
CA GLU A 96 15.97 -5.92 6.68
C GLU A 96 16.02 -6.01 8.21
N VAL A 97 15.50 -7.12 8.77
CA VAL A 97 15.16 -7.23 10.18
C VAL A 97 16.37 -7.05 11.11
N HIS A 98 17.54 -7.60 10.75
CA HIS A 98 18.71 -7.66 11.64
C HIS A 98 19.61 -6.42 11.52
N THR A 99 19.91 -6.01 10.30
CA THR A 99 20.81 -4.91 9.96
C THR A 99 20.11 -3.56 9.96
N GLY A 100 18.79 -3.54 9.77
CA GLY A 100 18.03 -2.32 9.56
C GLY A 100 18.20 -1.71 8.18
N ARG A 101 18.90 -2.35 7.24
CA ARG A 101 19.11 -1.84 5.88
C ARG A 101 17.77 -1.57 5.22
N LEU A 102 17.63 -0.41 4.58
CA LEU A 102 16.47 -0.05 3.79
C LEU A 102 16.69 -0.42 2.32
N LYS A 103 15.64 -0.94 1.69
CA LYS A 103 15.59 -1.21 0.26
C LYS A 103 14.22 -0.78 -0.26
N ARG A 104 14.22 -0.11 -1.41
CA ARG A 104 13.00 0.19 -2.14
C ARG A 104 12.73 -0.93 -3.15
N VAL A 105 11.50 -1.41 -3.19
CA VAL A 105 11.01 -2.35 -4.20
C VAL A 105 10.03 -1.64 -5.13
N ASN A 106 9.77 -2.22 -6.29
CA ASN A 106 8.82 -1.65 -7.25
C ASN A 106 7.36 -1.93 -6.81
N LEU A 107 6.44 -1.03 -7.16
CA LEU A 107 5.02 -1.09 -6.79
C LEU A 107 4.32 -2.36 -7.28
N GLU A 108 4.65 -2.79 -8.50
CA GLU A 108 4.09 -3.98 -9.16
C GLU A 108 4.80 -5.29 -8.75
N SER A 109 5.92 -5.21 -8.01
CA SER A 109 6.70 -6.39 -7.68
C SER A 109 5.98 -7.30 -6.67
N MET A 110 5.70 -8.55 -7.07
CA MET A 110 5.13 -9.56 -6.17
C MET A 110 6.18 -10.37 -5.40
N ILE A 111 7.47 -10.19 -5.70
CA ILE A 111 8.57 -10.95 -5.11
C ILE A 111 9.54 -9.98 -4.45
N VAL A 112 9.68 -10.05 -3.13
CA VAL A 112 10.89 -9.56 -2.47
C VAL A 112 11.86 -10.73 -2.53
N THR A 113 12.81 -10.69 -3.46
CA THR A 113 13.85 -11.71 -3.52
C THR A 113 14.65 -11.63 -2.22
N SER A 114 14.47 -12.62 -1.33
CA SER A 114 15.41 -12.85 -0.24
C SER A 114 16.57 -13.64 -0.84
N GLU A 115 17.59 -12.94 -1.31
CA GLU A 115 18.91 -13.56 -1.41
C GLU A 115 19.29 -14.04 0.00
N ARG A 116 19.66 -15.32 0.12
CA ARG A 116 20.21 -16.02 1.30
C ARG A 116 19.96 -15.36 2.68
N ASN A 117 19.04 -15.95 3.46
CA ASN A 117 18.85 -15.66 4.90
C ASN A 117 18.43 -14.22 5.30
N GLU A 118 18.25 -13.29 4.36
CA GLU A 118 17.77 -11.95 4.68
C GLU A 118 16.25 -11.92 4.84
N ARG A 119 15.76 -11.44 6.00
CA ARG A 119 14.34 -11.23 6.24
C ARG A 119 14.00 -9.76 6.04
N TRP A 120 13.21 -9.47 5.01
CA TRP A 120 12.75 -8.12 4.68
C TRP A 120 11.28 -7.95 5.07
N VAL A 121 10.98 -6.86 5.79
CA VAL A 121 9.61 -6.50 6.19
C VAL A 121 9.26 -5.10 5.68
N PRO A 122 7.98 -4.82 5.36
CA PRO A 122 7.56 -3.47 4.99
C PRO A 122 7.90 -2.50 6.13
N VAL A 123 8.32 -1.28 5.79
CA VAL A 123 8.45 -0.23 6.81
C VAL A 123 7.07 0.13 7.35
N ARG A 124 6.99 0.45 8.65
CA ARG A 124 5.75 0.83 9.34
C ARG A 124 5.44 2.34 9.30
N PHE A 125 6.03 3.04 8.33
CA PHE A 125 5.96 4.50 8.24
C PHE A 125 5.61 4.91 6.82
N ILE A 126 4.57 5.75 6.71
CA ILE A 126 4.09 6.35 5.47
C ILE A 126 3.88 7.84 5.69
N SER A 127 3.84 8.59 4.60
CA SER A 127 3.39 9.98 4.61
C SER A 127 1.97 10.07 4.08
N ALA A 128 1.20 11.03 4.59
CA ALA A 128 -0.13 11.34 4.09
C ALA A 128 -0.29 12.85 3.98
N CYS A 129 -0.83 13.35 2.87
CA CYS A 129 -1.09 14.78 2.71
C CYS A 129 -2.51 15.15 3.17
N LYS A 130 -2.78 16.45 3.35
CA LYS A 130 -4.10 16.96 3.77
C LYS A 130 -5.24 16.59 2.82
N ALA A 131 -4.93 16.31 1.56
CA ALA A 131 -5.91 15.85 0.57
C ALA A 131 -6.13 14.32 0.60
N GLY A 132 -5.43 13.57 1.45
CA GLY A 132 -5.59 12.12 1.62
C GLY A 132 -4.69 11.25 0.74
N HIS A 133 -3.77 11.82 -0.05
CA HIS A 133 -2.80 11.02 -0.80
C HIS A 133 -1.80 10.36 0.14
N LEU A 134 -1.58 9.06 -0.06
CA LEU A 134 -0.57 8.29 0.65
C LEU A 134 0.73 8.24 -0.15
N GLY A 135 1.85 8.39 0.55
CA GLY A 135 3.18 8.31 -0.03
C GLY A 135 4.12 7.51 0.86
N ASP A 136 5.22 7.07 0.28
CA ASP A 136 6.35 6.60 1.09
C ASP A 136 6.83 7.73 2.01
N PHE A 137 7.35 7.38 3.19
CA PHE A 137 8.03 8.36 4.01
C PHE A 137 9.30 8.88 3.30
N PRO A 138 9.57 10.20 3.27
CA PRO A 138 10.69 10.78 2.52
C PRO A 138 12.01 10.59 3.28
N TRP A 139 12.50 9.34 3.35
CA TRP A 139 13.65 8.95 4.18
C TRP A 139 14.91 9.79 3.96
N LYS A 140 15.22 10.13 2.71
CA LYS A 140 16.43 10.90 2.36
C LYS A 140 16.29 12.36 2.74
N ASP A 141 15.16 12.97 2.41
CA ASP A 141 14.89 14.37 2.73
C ASP A 141 14.84 14.55 4.24
N TRP A 142 14.27 13.60 4.98
CA TRP A 142 14.22 13.64 6.44
C TRP A 142 15.60 13.76 7.08
N VAL A 143 16.60 13.04 6.56
CA VAL A 143 17.99 13.07 7.06
C VAL A 143 18.91 14.01 6.26
N ASP A 144 18.36 14.88 5.42
CA ASP A 144 19.09 15.81 4.54
C ASP A 144 20.15 15.11 3.64
N CYS A 145 19.85 13.91 3.12
CA CYS A 145 20.77 13.08 2.34
C CYS A 145 20.64 13.26 0.82
N ASN A 146 21.71 13.77 0.19
CA ASN A 146 21.80 13.97 -1.26
C ASN A 146 22.63 12.89 -2.00
N CYS A 147 22.98 11.77 -1.36
CA CYS A 147 23.76 10.69 -2.00
C CYS A 147 23.03 10.10 -3.21
N GLN A 148 23.75 9.58 -4.21
CA GLN A 148 23.11 8.87 -5.32
C GLN A 148 22.56 7.50 -4.88
N GLY A 149 21.37 7.15 -5.37
CA GLY A 149 20.70 5.90 -5.02
C GLY A 149 20.16 5.82 -3.59
N ASN A 150 19.75 4.60 -3.20
CA ASN A 150 19.07 4.29 -1.93
C ASN A 150 19.73 3.16 -1.12
N GLY A 151 20.84 2.58 -1.60
CA GLY A 151 21.39 1.33 -1.06
C GLY A 151 22.06 1.40 0.31
N ASN A 152 22.33 2.60 0.83
CA ASN A 152 23.07 2.82 2.08
C ASN A 152 22.23 3.54 3.15
N LEU A 153 20.90 3.43 3.08
CA LEU A 153 20.01 3.91 4.13
C LEU A 153 19.71 2.79 5.12
N TYR A 154 19.66 3.13 6.40
CA TYR A 154 19.41 2.21 7.50
C TYR A 154 18.38 2.81 8.45
N LEU A 155 17.44 1.97 8.89
CA LEU A 155 16.42 2.29 9.88
C LEU A 155 16.67 1.45 11.13
N HIS A 156 17.09 2.13 12.19
CA HIS A 156 17.31 1.57 13.51
C HIS A 156 16.08 1.82 14.36
N ASP A 157 15.32 0.75 14.60
CA ASP A 157 14.15 0.77 15.45
C ASP A 157 14.48 -0.08 16.68
N ALA A 158 14.95 0.57 17.75
CA ALA A 158 15.39 -0.11 18.96
C ALA A 158 14.23 -0.61 19.85
N GLY A 159 12.98 -0.34 19.46
CA GLY A 159 11.81 -0.58 20.30
C GLY A 159 11.79 0.40 21.48
N GLY A 160 11.07 1.51 21.32
CA GLY A 160 10.85 2.50 22.35
C GLY A 160 9.41 2.99 22.36
N ALA A 161 9.04 3.73 23.41
CA ALA A 161 7.68 4.23 23.61
C ALA A 161 7.31 5.36 22.62
N ASP A 162 8.30 6.02 22.03
CA ASP A 162 8.11 7.15 21.12
C ASP A 162 8.95 7.00 19.83
N LEU A 163 8.79 7.97 18.93
CA LEU A 163 9.52 8.01 17.66
C LEU A 163 10.96 8.52 17.81
N SER A 164 11.37 8.96 19.00
CA SER A 164 12.74 9.46 19.25
C SER A 164 13.77 8.32 19.30
N SER A 165 13.33 7.11 19.65
CA SER A 165 14.16 5.90 19.62
C SER A 165 14.34 5.31 18.21
N VAL A 166 13.64 5.83 17.21
CA VAL A 166 13.73 5.37 15.83
C VAL A 166 14.67 6.30 15.05
N TRP A 167 15.76 5.76 14.53
CA TRP A 167 16.79 6.53 13.83
C TRP A 167 16.94 6.10 12.38
N VAL A 168 17.12 7.09 11.52
CA VAL A 168 17.47 6.88 10.10
C VAL A 168 18.90 7.33 9.92
N GLU A 169 19.71 6.54 9.22
CA GLU A 169 21.11 6.82 8.94
C GLU A 169 21.42 6.58 7.45
N CYS A 170 22.21 7.47 6.85
CA CYS A 170 22.88 7.20 5.59
C CYS A 170 24.37 6.96 5.83
N ARG A 171 24.85 5.74 5.59
CA ARG A 171 26.26 5.38 5.82
C ARG A 171 27.24 5.89 4.75
N THR A 172 26.74 6.47 3.66
CA THR A 172 27.60 7.11 2.65
C THR A 172 28.01 8.52 3.05
N CYS A 173 27.10 9.31 3.64
CA CYS A 173 27.40 10.69 4.05
C CYS A 173 27.41 10.90 5.57
N ASN A 174 27.23 9.83 6.35
CA ASN A 174 27.20 9.82 7.82
C ASN A 174 26.12 10.72 8.45
N ARG A 175 25.11 11.14 7.67
CA ARG A 175 23.96 11.86 8.21
C ARG A 175 23.02 10.89 8.90
N ARG A 176 22.50 11.31 10.05
CA ARG A 176 21.53 10.56 10.82
C ARG A 176 20.55 11.49 11.53
N LYS A 177 19.30 11.07 11.68
CA LYS A 177 18.27 11.81 12.40
C LYS A 177 17.26 10.85 13.02
N SER A 178 16.80 11.14 14.23
CA SER A 178 15.68 10.44 14.85
C SER A 178 14.38 10.80 14.12
N LEU A 179 13.34 9.97 14.22
CA LEU A 179 11.97 10.33 13.82
C LEU A 179 11.24 11.16 14.90
N ALA A 180 11.96 11.64 15.92
CA ALA A 180 11.41 12.58 16.90
C ALA A 180 10.75 13.77 16.19
N GLY A 181 9.48 14.00 16.51
CA GLY A 181 8.71 15.11 15.99
C GLY A 181 8.29 15.03 14.52
N VAL A 182 8.38 13.85 13.90
CA VAL A 182 7.96 13.64 12.50
C VAL A 182 6.47 13.89 12.25
N THR A 183 5.64 13.83 13.30
CA THR A 183 4.20 14.08 13.23
C THR A 183 3.85 15.56 13.33
N TRP A 184 4.80 16.43 13.70
CA TRP A 184 4.55 17.87 13.75
C TRP A 184 4.58 18.42 12.33
N LEU A 185 3.50 19.08 11.93
CA LEU A 185 3.49 19.88 10.72
C LEU A 185 4.34 21.14 11.00
N ASP A 186 5.25 21.48 10.10
CA ASP A 186 6.06 22.70 10.17
C ASP A 186 5.15 23.91 10.43
N GLY A 187 5.12 24.42 11.67
CA GLY A 187 4.27 25.53 12.09
C GLY A 187 3.76 25.47 13.53
N GLU A 188 3.68 24.28 14.14
CA GLU A 188 3.29 24.13 15.55
C GLU A 188 4.48 23.74 16.42
N LYS A 189 5.43 24.67 16.54
CA LYS A 189 6.36 24.63 17.68
C LYS A 189 5.65 25.31 18.85
N GLY A 190 5.24 24.52 19.84
CA GLY A 190 4.90 25.04 21.17
C GLY A 190 6.11 25.64 21.86
#